data_AF-A0A938V5D4-F1
#
_entry.id   AF-A0A938V5D4-F1
#
_cell.length_a   1.000
_cell.length_b   1.000
_cell.length_c   1.000
_cell.angle_alpha   90.00
_cell.angle_beta   90.00
_cell.angle_gamma   90.00
#
_symmetry.space_group_name_H-M   'P 1'
#
loop_
_entity.id
_entity.type
_entity.pdbx_description
1 polymer ?
#
loop_
_entity_poly.entity_id
_entity_poly.type
_entity_poly.pdbx_seq_one_letter_code
_entity_poly.pdbx_strand_id
1 'polypeptide(L)' 'MRVLTVRNVPDDLYEILVGLAARNRRSLQQQSLDLLERARLLDHVHYLERAASVRSRLQGRKLGDTVAEVREERTR' A
#
# COMPACT_ATOMS: atom_id res chain seq x y z
N MET A 1 -13.75 -14.50 15.94
CA MET A 1 -12.66 -14.62 14.94
C MET A 1 -13.27 -14.64 13.55
N ARG A 2 -12.67 -13.96 12.58
CA ARG A 2 -13.03 -14.10 11.16
C ARG A 2 -12.13 -15.16 10.53
N VAL A 3 -12.68 -16.01 9.67
CA VAL A 3 -11.95 -17.08 8.98
C VAL A 3 -11.85 -16.73 7.50
N LEU A 4 -10.67 -16.92 6.91
CA LEU A 4 -10.44 -16.78 5.48
C LEU A 4 -10.16 -18.16 4.90
N THR A 5 -10.98 -18.59 3.95
CA THR A 5 -10.78 -19.83 3.19
C THR A 5 -10.43 -19.48 1.76
N VAL A 6 -9.26 -19.93 1.31
CA VAL A 6 -8.83 -19.80 -0.09
C VAL A 6 -9.04 -21.15 -0.76
N ARG A 7 -9.82 -21.18 -1.85
CA ARG A 7 -10.09 -22.40 -2.62
C ARG A 7 -9.29 -22.37 -3.91
N ASN A 8 -9.04 -23.56 -4.47
CA ASN A 8 -8.37 -23.74 -5.75
C ASN A 8 -6.97 -23.10 -5.77
N VAL A 9 -6.22 -23.26 -4.68
CA VAL A 9 -4.81 -22.86 -4.65
C VAL A 9 -4.04 -23.82 -5.57
N PRO A 10 -3.32 -23.33 -6.58
CA PRO A 10 -2.46 -24.19 -7.41
C PRO A 10 -1.46 -24.96 -6.55
N ASP A 11 -1.23 -26.23 -6.86
CA ASP A 11 -0.39 -27.12 -6.06
C ASP A 11 1.04 -26.57 -5.93
N ASP A 12 1.59 -26.03 -7.02
CA ASP A 12 2.90 -25.38 -7.06
C ASP A 12 2.99 -24.19 -6.11
N LEU A 13 1.95 -23.35 -6.08
CA LEU A 13 1.87 -22.22 -5.15
C LEU A 13 1.78 -22.68 -3.70
N TYR A 14 1.02 -23.73 -3.43
CA TYR A 14 0.90 -24.32 -2.09
C TYR A 14 2.26 -24.82 -1.59
N GLU A 15 2.98 -25.59 -2.41
CA GLU A 15 4.31 -26.11 -2.07
C GLU A 15 5.32 -24.99 -1.82
N ILE A 16 5.29 -23.92 -2.63
CA ILE A 16 6.13 -22.73 -2.40
C ILE A 16 5.82 -22.10 -1.04
N LEU A 17 4.54 -21.96 -0.67
CA LEU A 17 4.13 -21.39 0.61
C LEU A 17 4.57 -22.25 1.80
N VAL A 18 4.45 -23.57 1.69
CA VAL A 18 4.93 -24.52 2.71
C VAL A 18 6.45 -24.41 2.87
N GLY A 19 7.19 -24.37 1.77
CA GLY A 19 8.64 -24.19 1.80
C GLY A 19 9.06 -22.85 2.42
N LEU A 20 8.35 -21.76 2.13
CA LEU A 20 8.57 -20.46 2.76
C LEU A 20 8.30 -20.49 4.27
N ALA A 21 7.20 -21.12 4.68
CA ALA A 21 6.84 -21.25 6.09
C ALA A 21 7.90 -22.03 6.86
N ALA A 22 8.36 -23.16 6.31
CA ALA A 22 9.42 -23.98 6.90
C ALA A 22 10.74 -23.21 7.05
N ARG A 23 11.19 -22.50 6.00
CA ARG A 23 12.41 -21.68 6.03
C ARG A 23 12.34 -20.59 7.11
N ASN A 24 11.18 -19.98 7.29
CA ASN A 24 10.97 -18.92 8.27
C ASN A 24 10.60 -19.44 9.67
N ARG A 25 10.55 -20.76 9.88
CA ARG A 25 10.12 -21.42 11.13
C ARG A 25 8.74 -20.94 11.61
N ARG A 26 7.80 -20.83 10.67
CA ARG A 26 6.43 -20.36 10.90
C ARG A 26 5.42 -21.43 10.52
N SER A 27 4.22 -21.35 11.09
CA SER A 27 3.08 -22.10 10.56
C SER A 27 2.67 -21.54 9.19
N LEU A 28 2.01 -22.37 8.38
CA LEU A 28 1.47 -21.94 7.08
C LEU A 28 0.50 -20.75 7.26
N GLN A 29 -0.35 -20.79 8.29
CA GLN A 29 -1.26 -19.70 8.61
C GLN A 29 -0.52 -18.39 8.92
N GLN A 30 0.52 -18.44 9.74
CA GLN A 30 1.30 -17.26 10.10
C GLN A 30 2.07 -16.69 8.89
N GLN A 31 2.61 -17.57 8.04
CA GLN A 31 3.26 -17.17 6.80
C GLN A 31 2.28 -16.51 5.81
N SER A 32 1.06 -17.04 5.69
CA SER A 32 0.00 -16.45 4.87
C SER A 32 -0.40 -15.07 5.39
N LEU A 33 -0.52 -14.89 6.71
CA LEU A 33 -0.82 -13.58 7.30
C LEU A 33 0.30 -12.56 7.04
N ASP A 34 1.58 -12.96 7.16
CA ASP A 34 2.72 -12.10 6.85
C ASP A 34 2.72 -11.65 5.37
N LEU A 35 2.38 -12.55 4.44
CA LEU A 35 2.26 -12.21 3.03
C LEU A 35 1.10 -11.25 2.76
N LEU A 36 -0.06 -11.45 3.39
CA LEU A 36 -1.21 -10.55 3.28
C LEU A 36 -0.89 -9.16 3.86
N GLU A 37 -0.16 -9.08 4.96
CA GLU A 37 0.26 -7.82 5.56
C GLU A 37 1.24 -7.07 4.64
N ARG A 38 2.19 -7.78 4.02
CA ARG A 38 3.09 -7.19 3.01
C ARG A 38 2.31 -6.71 1.80
N ALA A 39 1.34 -7.49 1.32
CA ALA A 39 0.47 -7.09 0.21
C ALA A 39 -0.31 -5.80 0.56
N ARG A 40 -0.80 -5.66 1.80
CA ARG A 40 -1.42 -4.42 2.30
C ARG A 40 -0.46 -3.24 2.25
N LEU A 41 0.81 -3.43 2.62
CA LEU A 41 1.82 -2.39 2.52
C LEU A 41 2.13 -2.01 1.07
N LEU A 42 2.10 -2.98 0.15
CA LEU A 42 2.25 -2.75 -1.29
C LEU A 42 1.00 -2.09 -1.90
N ASP A 43 -0.19 -2.31 -1.36
CA ASP A 43 -1.43 -1.65 -1.78
C ASP A 43 -1.45 -0.15 -1.40
N HIS A 44 -0.74 0.23 -0.32
CA HIS A 44 -0.49 1.65 0.01
C HIS A 44 0.39 2.39 -1.02
N VAL A 45 0.87 1.70 -2.07
CA VAL A 45 1.63 2.27 -3.19
C VAL A 45 0.72 2.94 -4.24
N HIS A 46 -0.57 3.09 -3.96
CA HIS A 46 -1.45 4.00 -4.71
C HIS A 46 -1.13 5.50 -4.48
N TYR A 47 0.14 5.87 -4.28
CA TYR A 47 0.62 7.25 -4.31
C TYR A 47 0.17 7.99 -5.58
N LEU A 48 0.13 7.28 -6.72
CA LEU A 48 -0.34 7.83 -7.97
C LEU A 48 -1.85 8.11 -7.98
N GLU A 49 -2.67 7.23 -7.40
CA GLU A 49 -4.10 7.46 -7.26
C GLU A 49 -4.40 8.54 -6.22
N ARG A 50 -3.68 8.55 -5.10
CA ARG A 50 -3.78 9.60 -4.09
C ARG A 50 -3.36 10.95 -4.68
N ALA A 51 -2.28 10.99 -5.45
CA ALA A 51 -1.85 12.20 -6.15
C ALA A 51 -2.85 12.60 -7.26
N ALA A 52 -3.46 11.65 -7.97
CA ALA A 52 -4.50 11.91 -8.96
C ALA A 52 -5.76 12.48 -8.30
N SER A 53 -6.19 11.93 -7.16
CA SER A 53 -7.27 12.43 -6.32
C SER A 53 -7.01 13.86 -5.85
N VAL A 54 -5.80 14.14 -5.34
CA VAL A 54 -5.39 15.50 -4.94
C VAL A 54 -5.40 16.44 -6.15
N ARG A 55 -4.82 16.05 -7.29
CA ARG A 55 -4.83 16.88 -8.51
C ARG A 55 -6.24 17.16 -9.00
N SER A 56 -7.12 16.17 -9.02
CA SER A 56 -8.53 16.31 -9.40
C SER A 56 -9.26 17.28 -8.45
N ARG A 57 -9.05 17.16 -7.13
CA ARG A 57 -9.64 18.06 -6.13
C ARG A 57 -9.13 19.49 -6.23
N LEU A 58 -7.90 19.68 -6.68
CA LEU A 58 -7.28 21.00 -6.85
C LEU A 58 -7.50 21.59 -8.25
N GLN A 59 -8.01 20.80 -9.20
CA GLN A 59 -8.29 21.23 -10.56
C GLN A 59 -9.35 22.34 -10.57
N GLY A 60 -9.08 23.44 -11.28
CA GLY A 60 -10.00 24.59 -11.37
C GLY A 60 -9.99 25.54 -10.16
N ARG A 61 -9.18 25.28 -9.13
CA ARG A 61 -8.97 26.25 -8.04
C ARG A 61 -7.85 27.22 -8.41
N LYS A 62 -8.02 28.52 -8.14
CA LYS A 62 -6.90 29.47 -8.08
C LYS A 62 -6.07 29.11 -6.85
N LEU A 63 -5.02 28.34 -7.07
CA LEU A 63 -3.99 28.12 -6.05
C LEU A 63 -3.07 29.35 -6.09
N GLY A 64 -2.92 30.02 -4.95
CA GLY A 64 -1.96 31.12 -4.81
C GLY A 64 -0.53 30.63 -5.00
N ASP A 65 0.38 31.54 -5.33
CA ASP A 65 1.81 31.23 -5.36
C ASP A 65 2.36 31.41 -3.94
N THR A 66 2.35 30.31 -3.18
CA THR A 66 2.85 30.29 -1.81
C THR A 66 4.33 30.72 -1.73
N VAL A 67 5.13 30.52 -2.78
CA VAL A 67 6.53 30.96 -2.80
C VAL A 67 6.60 32.48 -2.94
N ALA A 68 5.75 33.08 -3.77
CA ALA A 68 5.63 34.53 -3.87
C ALA A 68 5.12 35.15 -2.57
N GLU A 69 4.08 34.58 -1.96
CA GLU A 69 3.51 35.05 -0.70
C GLU A 69 4.53 35.03 0.45
N VAL A 70 5.31 33.93 0.58
CA VAL A 70 6.37 33.83 1.60
C VAL A 70 7.52 34.81 1.34
N ARG A 71 7.83 35.11 0.07
CA ARG A 71 8.85 36.10 -0.28
C ARG A 71 8.40 37.52 0.09
N GLU A 72 7.16 37.88 -0.25
CA GLU A 72 6.57 39.17 0.11
C GLU A 72 6.57 39.38 1.63
N GLU A 73 6.21 38.34 2.40
CA GLU A 73 6.19 38.39 3.87
C GLU A 73 7.58 38.53 4.49
N ARG A 74 8.64 37.99 3.86
CA ARG A 74 10.04 38.16 4.32
C ARG A 74 10.63 39.55 4.03
N THR A 75 10.04 40.29 3.11
CA THR A 75 10.44 41.67 2.77
C THR A 75 9.65 42.75 3.53
N ARG A 76 8.73 42.35 4.40
CA ARG A 76 7.92 43.24 5.23
C ARG A 76 8.53 43.38 6.63
#